data_AF-A0A8J7WV41-F1
#
_entry.id   AF-A0A8J7WV41-F1
#
_cell.length_a   1.000
_cell.length_b   1.000
_cell.length_c   1.000
_cell.angle_alpha   90.00
_cell.angle_beta   90.00
_cell.angle_gamma   90.00
#
_symmetry.space_group_name_H-M   'P 1'
#
loop_
_entity.id
_entity.type
_entity.pdbx_description
1 polymer ?
#
loop_
_entity_poly.entity_id
_entity_poly.type
_entity_poly.pdbx_seq_one_letter_code
_entity_poly.pdbx_strand_id
1 'polypeptide(L)'
;MLRHSYALRWYSILSAVWDHRLDGFTETEKVAFREQFGDVWFQLATLLGHRSPETTKDWYLEPFVGLEIDYIFALLDDDDRAAVDSLLRKTSADSDLVLSPVRLEGAADNGRRAQGGAR
;
A
#
# COMPACT_ATOMS: atom_id res chain seq x y z
N MET A 1 6.82 14.18 14.85
CA MET A 1 5.90 14.21 13.70
C MET A 1 6.33 15.14 12.56
N LEU A 2 7.04 16.27 12.80
CA LEU A 2 7.49 17.18 11.73
C LEU A 2 8.36 16.55 10.63
N ARG A 3 9.18 15.54 10.97
CA ARG A 3 10.09 14.92 10.01
C ARG A 3 9.37 13.96 9.04
N HIS A 4 8.25 13.36 9.45
CA HIS A 4 7.45 12.49 8.59
C HIS A 4 6.60 13.32 7.61
N SER A 5 5.94 14.38 8.08
CA SER A 5 5.22 15.30 7.19
C SER A 5 6.14 16.03 6.22
N TYR A 6 7.37 16.37 6.65
CA TYR A 6 8.41 16.86 5.76
C TYR A 6 8.81 15.83 4.70
N ALA A 7 9.07 14.58 5.10
CA ALA A 7 9.41 13.49 4.16
C ALA A 7 8.32 13.28 3.11
N LEU A 8 7.05 13.26 3.51
CA LEU A 8 5.92 13.11 2.59
C LEU A 8 5.85 14.27 1.60
N ARG A 9 5.89 15.51 2.09
CA ARG A 9 5.81 16.70 1.22
C ARG A 9 6.92 16.68 0.17
N TRP A 10 8.14 16.37 0.58
CA TRP A 10 9.27 16.33 -0.34
C TRP A 10 9.23 15.13 -1.28
N TYR A 11 8.72 13.98 -0.84
CA TYR A 11 8.44 12.87 -1.74
C TYR A 11 7.47 13.28 -2.84
N SER A 12 6.32 13.87 -2.51
CA SER A 12 5.34 14.31 -3.52
C SER A 12 5.92 15.33 -4.51
N ILE A 13 6.69 16.32 -4.00
CA ILE A 13 7.34 17.32 -4.85
C ILE A 13 8.38 16.67 -5.76
N LEU A 14 9.26 15.84 -5.21
CA LEU A 14 10.32 15.18 -5.99
C LEU A 14 9.74 14.26 -7.05
N SER A 15 8.69 13.49 -6.74
CA SER A 15 8.04 12.62 -7.72
C SER A 15 7.46 13.42 -8.89
N ALA A 16 6.77 14.55 -8.62
CA ALA A 16 6.24 15.41 -9.68
C ALA A 16 7.34 16.08 -10.52
N VAL A 17 8.42 16.55 -9.88
CA VAL A 17 9.57 17.13 -10.58
C VAL A 17 10.30 16.08 -11.42
N TRP A 18 10.41 14.85 -10.92
CA TRP A 18 11.10 13.76 -11.60
C TRP A 18 10.36 13.36 -12.88
N ASP A 19 9.04 13.31 -12.83
CA ASP A 19 8.20 13.04 -13.99
C ASP A 19 8.43 14.08 -15.10
N HIS A 20 8.32 15.37 -14.76
CA HIS A 20 8.61 16.46 -15.69
C HIS A 20 10.05 16.51 -16.18
N ARG A 21 11.02 16.12 -15.36
CA ARG A 21 12.44 16.14 -15.74
C ARG A 21 12.78 15.05 -16.75
N LEU A 22 12.03 13.96 -16.75
CA LEU A 22 12.23 12.82 -17.66
C LEU A 22 11.29 12.87 -18.87
N ASP A 23 10.49 13.93 -19.01
CA ASP A 23 9.70 14.17 -20.22
C ASP A 23 10.61 14.21 -21.45
N GLY A 24 10.31 13.34 -22.42
CA GLY A 24 11.09 13.19 -23.65
C GLY A 24 12.27 12.22 -23.60
N PHE A 25 12.58 11.62 -22.44
CA PHE A 25 13.59 10.57 -22.35
C PHE A 25 13.00 9.21 -22.71
N THR A 26 13.77 8.38 -23.42
CA THR A 26 13.46 6.97 -23.63
C THR A 26 13.67 6.17 -22.34
N GLU A 27 13.03 5.01 -22.20
CA GLU A 27 13.16 4.17 -20.99
C GLU A 27 14.61 3.78 -20.69
N THR A 28 15.42 3.52 -21.71
CA THR A 28 16.84 3.21 -21.56
C THR A 28 17.62 4.40 -20.97
N GLU A 29 17.30 5.62 -21.42
CA GLU A 29 17.92 6.84 -20.90
C GLU A 29 17.46 7.13 -19.47
N LYS A 30 16.20 6.86 -19.13
CA LYS A 30 15.70 6.97 -17.74
C LYS A 30 16.42 6.01 -16.79
N VAL A 31 16.71 4.78 -17.24
CA VAL A 31 17.48 3.81 -16.45
C VAL A 31 18.91 4.30 -16.26
N ALA A 32 19.60 4.67 -17.34
CA ALA A 32 20.98 5.19 -17.28
C ALA A 32 21.07 6.43 -16.37
N PHE A 33 20.06 7.30 -16.44
CA PHE A 33 19.96 8.47 -15.59
C PHE A 33 19.82 8.12 -14.10
N ARG A 34 18.98 7.14 -13.76
CA ARG A 34 18.88 6.63 -12.37
C ARG A 34 20.16 5.98 -11.89
N GLU A 35 20.86 5.23 -12.74
CA GLU A 35 22.14 4.62 -12.37
C GLU A 35 23.21 5.67 -12.07
N GLN A 36 23.22 6.77 -12.83
CA GLN A 36 24.24 7.82 -12.67
C GLN A 36 23.93 8.82 -11.55
N PHE A 37 22.67 9.19 -11.35
CA PHE A 37 22.27 10.26 -10.43
C PHE A 37 21.45 9.78 -9.23
N GLY A 38 21.08 8.50 -9.19
CA GLY A 38 20.12 7.96 -8.24
C GLY A 38 18.68 8.28 -8.64
N ASP A 39 17.74 7.69 -7.92
CA ASP A 39 16.30 7.93 -8.09
C ASP A 39 15.78 8.97 -7.07
N VAL A 40 14.46 9.18 -7.07
CA VAL A 40 13.75 10.05 -6.11
C VAL A 40 14.08 9.66 -4.65
N TRP A 41 14.28 8.37 -4.37
CA TRP A 41 14.55 7.89 -3.03
C TRP A 41 15.93 8.28 -2.52
N PHE A 42 16.95 8.22 -3.39
CA PHE A 42 18.29 8.72 -3.07
C PHE A 42 18.30 10.22 -2.78
N GLN A 43 17.56 11.01 -3.56
CA GLN A 43 17.44 12.45 -3.33
C GLN A 43 16.70 12.76 -2.02
N LEU A 44 15.61 12.04 -1.75
CA LEU A 44 14.85 12.22 -0.52
C LEU A 44 15.68 11.84 0.71
N ALA A 45 16.43 10.73 0.66
CA ALA A 45 17.36 10.33 1.70
C ALA A 45 18.44 11.38 1.93
N THR A 46 18.97 11.97 0.86
CA THR A 46 19.96 13.06 0.94
C THR A 46 19.39 14.29 1.64
N LEU A 47 18.16 14.71 1.30
CA LEU A 47 17.48 15.85 1.95
C LEU A 47 17.20 15.61 3.43
N LEU A 48 16.90 14.37 3.81
CA LEU A 48 16.67 13.97 5.21
C LEU A 48 17.96 13.69 5.98
N GLY A 49 19.11 13.65 5.30
CA GLY A 49 20.41 13.31 5.89
C GLY A 49 20.56 11.83 6.25
N HIS A 50 19.81 10.95 5.58
CA HIS A 50 19.90 9.52 5.78
C HIS A 50 21.03 8.91 4.95
N ARG A 51 21.78 7.97 5.55
CA ARG A 51 22.86 7.24 4.88
C ARG A 51 22.34 6.30 3.79
N SER A 52 21.10 5.83 3.91
CA SER A 52 20.51 4.94 2.92
C SER A 52 19.02 5.27 2.69
N PRO A 53 18.51 5.08 1.46
CA PRO A 53 17.11 5.32 1.11
C PRO A 53 16.13 4.36 1.78
N GLU A 54 16.58 3.15 2.16
CA GLU A 54 15.78 2.17 2.90
C GLU A 54 15.32 2.74 4.24
N THR A 55 16.18 3.47 4.96
CA THR A 55 15.78 4.14 6.20
C THR A 55 14.63 5.13 5.99
N THR A 56 14.62 5.85 4.86
CA THR A 56 13.54 6.77 4.52
C THR A 56 12.25 6.01 4.20
N LYS A 57 12.34 4.93 3.42
CA LYS A 57 11.18 4.10 3.05
C LYS A 57 10.55 3.46 4.28
N ASP A 58 11.35 2.72 5.04
CA ASP A 58 10.85 1.80 6.07
C ASP A 58 10.40 2.51 7.35
N TRP A 59 10.98 3.68 7.65
CA TRP A 59 10.72 4.37 8.94
C TRP A 59 9.98 5.69 8.80
N TYR A 60 10.01 6.33 7.62
CA TYR A 60 9.39 7.65 7.43
C TYR A 60 8.19 7.60 6.48
N LEU A 61 8.14 6.62 5.58
CA LEU A 61 7.08 6.51 4.58
C LEU A 61 6.30 5.18 4.61
N GLU A 62 6.67 4.21 5.45
CA GLU A 62 5.86 3.00 5.72
C GLU A 62 4.39 3.30 6.05
N PRO A 63 4.05 4.33 6.86
CA PRO A 63 2.66 4.72 7.11
C PRO A 63 1.92 5.26 5.87
N PHE A 64 2.65 5.64 4.82
CA PHE A 64 2.12 6.31 3.63
C PHE A 64 1.95 5.40 2.43
N VAL A 65 2.53 4.18 2.44
CA VAL A 65 2.21 3.14 1.45
C VAL A 65 0.71 2.81 1.49
N GLY A 66 0.09 2.83 2.67
CA GLY A 66 -1.37 2.71 2.80
C GLY A 66 -2.12 3.93 2.25
N LEU A 67 -1.57 5.13 2.42
CA LEU A 67 -2.24 6.39 2.07
C LEU A 67 -2.28 6.65 0.55
N GLU A 68 -1.26 6.19 -0.19
CA GLU A 68 -1.26 6.24 -1.66
C GLU A 68 -2.34 5.34 -2.25
N ILE A 69 -2.51 4.14 -1.69
CA ILE A 69 -3.60 3.23 -2.05
C ILE A 69 -4.95 3.87 -1.69
N ASP A 70 -5.11 4.39 -0.48
CA ASP A 70 -6.34 5.07 -0.05
C ASP A 70 -6.70 6.25 -0.96
N TYR A 71 -5.70 7.03 -1.39
CA TYR A 71 -5.88 8.13 -2.33
C TYR A 71 -6.31 7.62 -3.71
N ILE A 72 -5.64 6.60 -4.27
CA ILE A 72 -6.03 5.98 -5.53
C ILE A 72 -7.48 5.49 -5.44
N PHE A 73 -7.84 4.74 -4.39
CA PHE A 73 -9.21 4.26 -4.15
C PHE A 73 -10.24 5.37 -3.97
N ALA A 74 -9.84 6.56 -3.50
CA ALA A 74 -10.72 7.71 -3.39
C ALA A 74 -10.94 8.42 -4.74
N LEU A 75 -10.06 8.22 -5.72
CA LEU A 75 -10.17 8.77 -7.08
C LEU A 75 -10.86 7.83 -8.07
N LEU A 76 -10.98 6.53 -7.76
CA LEU A 76 -11.71 5.58 -8.60
C LEU A 76 -13.21 5.91 -8.61
N ASP A 77 -13.83 5.76 -9.77
CA ASP A 77 -15.28 5.71 -9.86
C ASP A 77 -15.83 4.37 -9.35
N ASP A 78 -17.16 4.26 -9.24
CA ASP A 78 -17.81 3.10 -8.64
C ASP A 78 -17.53 1.79 -9.40
N ASP A 79 -17.37 1.86 -10.73
CA ASP A 79 -17.11 0.71 -11.59
C ASP A 79 -15.66 0.22 -11.45
N ASP A 80 -14.69 1.15 -11.48
CA ASP A 80 -13.28 0.84 -11.27
C ASP A 80 -13.02 0.33 -9.86
N ARG A 81 -13.71 0.88 -8.86
CA ARG A 81 -13.59 0.43 -7.46
C ARG A 81 -14.06 -1.00 -7.30
N ALA A 82 -15.19 -1.37 -7.92
CA ALA A 82 -15.70 -2.74 -7.90
C ALA A 82 -14.75 -3.73 -8.60
N ALA A 83 -14.11 -3.31 -9.69
CA ALA A 83 -13.12 -4.10 -10.41
C ALA A 83 -11.87 -4.37 -9.56
N VAL A 84 -11.33 -3.33 -8.90
CA VAL A 84 -10.16 -3.45 -8.00
C VAL A 84 -10.48 -4.32 -6.80
N ASP A 85 -11.65 -4.17 -6.17
CA ASP A 85 -12.09 -5.02 -5.06
C ASP A 85 -12.17 -6.50 -5.45
N SER A 86 -12.67 -6.78 -6.66
CA SER A 86 -12.74 -8.15 -7.20
C SER A 86 -11.33 -8.75 -7.40
N LEU A 87 -10.40 -7.95 -7.94
CA LEU A 87 -9.01 -8.35 -8.12
C LEU A 87 -8.32 -8.59 -6.77
N LEU A 88 -8.50 -7.68 -5.80
CA LEU A 88 -7.93 -7.80 -4.47
C LEU A 88 -8.42 -9.08 -3.78
N ARG A 89 -9.72 -9.40 -3.90
CA ARG A 89 -10.30 -10.64 -3.37
C ARG A 89 -9.69 -11.89 -3.99
N LYS A 90 -9.48 -11.88 -5.31
CA LYS A 90 -8.86 -13.00 -6.03
C LYS A 90 -7.40 -13.18 -5.63
N THR A 91 -6.62 -12.10 -5.62
CA THR A 91 -5.21 -12.12 -5.22
C THR A 91 -5.04 -12.50 -3.75
N SER A 92 -5.94 -12.05 -2.87
CA SER A 92 -5.93 -12.42 -1.45
C SER A 92 -6.20 -13.91 -1.25
N ALA A 93 -7.10 -14.49 -2.05
CA ALA A 93 -7.39 -15.92 -2.01
C ALA A 93 -6.23 -16.79 -2.54
N ASP A 94 -5.45 -16.27 -3.50
CA ASP A 94 -4.24 -16.92 -4.01
C ASP A 94 -3.01 -16.69 -3.10
N SER A 95 -3.06 -15.72 -2.19
CA SER A 95 -1.97 -15.42 -1.26
C SER A 95 -2.10 -16.19 0.05
N ASP A 96 -1.09 -16.98 0.41
CA ASP A 96 -1.00 -17.67 1.71
C ASP A 96 -0.83 -16.72 2.92
N LEU A 97 -0.93 -15.41 2.69
CA LEU A 97 -0.71 -14.35 3.68
C LEU A 97 -2.00 -13.95 4.42
N VAL A 98 -3.17 -14.39 3.94
CA VAL A 98 -4.45 -14.10 4.58
C VAL A 98 -4.91 -15.31 5.38
N LEU A 99 -4.92 -15.17 6.71
CA LEU A 99 -5.58 -16.12 7.59
C LEU A 99 -7.07 -16.14 7.24
N SER A 100 -7.52 -17.21 6.57
CA SER A 100 -8.94 -17.44 6.36
C SER A 100 -9.64 -17.44 7.72
N PRO A 101 -10.79 -16.75 7.88
CA PRO A 101 -11.48 -16.75 9.15
C PRO A 101 -11.81 -18.19 9.54
N VAL A 102 -11.38 -18.60 10.74
CA VAL A 102 -11.72 -19.90 11.30
C VAL A 102 -13.24 -19.99 11.37
N ARG A 103 -13.81 -20.85 10.51
CA ARG A 103 -15.22 -21.23 10.62
C ARG A 103 -15.37 -21.96 11.94
N LEU A 104 -16.00 -21.31 12.92
CA LEU A 104 -16.42 -21.97 14.15
C LEU A 104 -17.53 -22.98 13.80
N GLU A 105 -17.14 -24.19 13.39
CA GLU A 105 -18.03 -25.34 13.35
C GLU A 105 -18.43 -25.69 14.78
N GLY A 106 -19.60 -25.20 15.22
CA GLY A 106 -20.11 -25.55 16.55
C GLY A 106 -21.30 -24.75 17.09
N ALA A 107 -21.77 -23.69 16.43
CA ALA A 107 -22.87 -22.86 16.97
C ALA A 107 -24.27 -23.24 16.46
N ALA A 108 -24.54 -24.53 16.21
CA ALA A 108 -25.87 -25.00 15.82
C ALA A 108 -26.21 -26.38 16.39
N ASP A 109 -26.10 -26.55 17.71
CA ASP A 109 -26.81 -27.64 18.41
C ASP A 109 -27.26 -27.23 19.83
N ASN A 110 -27.99 -26.12 19.95
CA ASN A 110 -28.71 -25.81 21.18
C ASN A 110 -30.16 -25.38 20.91
N GLY A 111 -30.89 -26.26 20.23
CA GLY A 111 -32.31 -26.06 19.88
C GLY A 111 -33.24 -27.24 20.18
N ARG A 112 -32.76 -28.36 20.76
CA ARG A 112 -33.59 -29.55 21.02
C ARG A 112 -33.32 -30.25 22.34
N ARG A 113 -33.38 -29.55 23.48
CA ARG A 113 -33.54 -30.19 24.80
C ARG A 113 -34.36 -29.34 25.77
N ALA A 114 -35.64 -29.07 25.46
CA ALA A 114 -36.57 -28.53 26.44
C ALA A 114 -38.05 -28.84 26.14
N GLN A 115 -38.40 -30.01 25.60
CA GLN A 115 -39.79 -30.50 25.65
C GLN A 115 -39.78 -32.03 25.78
N GLY A 116 -39.98 -32.52 27.01
CA GLY A 116 -39.98 -33.96 27.30
C GLY A 116 -40.05 -34.29 28.78
N GLY A 117 -41.22 -34.07 29.40
CA GLY A 117 -41.74 -34.92 30.48
C GLY A 117 -41.42 -34.54 31.93
N ALA A 118 -42.41 -33.98 32.64
CA ALA A 118 -42.79 -34.45 33.98
C ALA A 118 -44.19 -33.93 34.36
N ARG A 119 -45.16 -34.87 34.33
CA ARG A 119 -46.45 -34.92 35.06
C ARG A 119 -47.61 -34.07 34.55
#